data_AF-A0A1A0VD43-F1
#
_entry.id   AF-A0A1A0VD43-F1
#
_cell.length_a   1.000
_cell.length_b   1.000
_cell.length_c   1.000
_cell.angle_alpha   90.00
_cell.angle_beta   90.00
_cell.angle_gamma   90.00
#
_symmetry.space_group_name_H-M   'P 1'
#
loop_
_entity.id
_entity.type
_entity.pdbx_description
1 polymer ?
#
loop_
_entity_poly.entity_id
_entity_poly.type
_entity_poly.pdbx_seq_one_letter_code
_entity_poly.pdbx_strand_id
1 'polypeptide(L)'
;MIAAVSDVVAASHSWVYAVSTQEQDLLHAVATRISNEQLQQKLESSRASVYAAQLEYGRAIARVRLTSPKRVASAAEDLTTALQGFEETCRAKVAAALEGQGVAESGTTPVNVNPHLDELVSQTRKAVGHGPAA
;
A
#
# COMPACT_ATOMS: atom_id res chain seq x y z
N MET A 1 -9.81 15.89 -16.83
CA MET A 1 -8.98 16.15 -15.64
C MET A 1 -9.53 15.42 -14.42
N ILE A 2 -10.78 15.66 -14.01
CA ILE A 2 -11.40 14.95 -12.86
C ILE A 2 -11.37 13.43 -13.03
N ALA A 3 -11.78 12.89 -14.18
CA ALA A 3 -11.78 11.44 -14.43
C ALA A 3 -10.38 10.79 -14.29
N ALA A 4 -9.32 11.44 -14.79
CA ALA A 4 -7.96 10.88 -14.72
C ALA A 4 -7.42 10.87 -13.27
N VAL A 5 -7.77 11.87 -12.47
CA VAL A 5 -7.42 11.91 -11.03
C VAL A 5 -8.23 10.87 -10.25
N SER A 6 -9.52 10.71 -10.57
CA SER A 6 -10.36 9.68 -9.98
C SER A 6 -9.83 8.27 -10.26
N ASP A 7 -9.34 8.00 -11.47
CA ASP A 7 -8.70 6.73 -11.83
C ASP A 7 -7.47 6.45 -10.94
N VAL A 8 -6.64 7.48 -10.70
CA VAL A 8 -5.45 7.36 -9.83
C VAL A 8 -5.87 7.02 -8.40
N VAL A 9 -6.84 7.75 -7.83
CA VAL A 9 -7.31 7.51 -6.45
C VAL A 9 -7.94 6.12 -6.30
N ALA A 10 -8.76 5.67 -7.26
CA ALA A 10 -9.35 4.35 -7.23
C ALA A 10 -8.29 3.23 -7.30
N ALA A 11 -7.28 3.40 -8.16
CA ALA A 11 -6.16 2.47 -8.25
C ALA A 11 -5.29 2.49 -6.99
N SER A 12 -5.11 3.65 -6.34
CA SER A 12 -4.42 3.76 -5.04
C SER A 12 -5.11 2.96 -3.95
N HIS A 13 -6.44 3.08 -3.83
CA HIS A 13 -7.20 2.29 -2.86
C HIS A 13 -7.08 0.78 -3.12
N SER A 14 -7.12 0.37 -4.38
CA SER A 14 -6.96 -1.03 -4.77
C SER A 14 -5.59 -1.59 -4.38
N TRP A 15 -4.52 -0.78 -4.54
CA TRP A 15 -3.18 -1.16 -4.10
C TRP A 15 -3.09 -1.25 -2.57
N VAL A 16 -3.58 -0.25 -1.83
CA VAL A 16 -3.63 -0.30 -0.35
C VAL A 16 -4.36 -1.55 0.13
N TYR A 17 -5.54 -1.84 -0.43
CA TYR A 17 -6.32 -3.00 -0.07
C TYR A 17 -5.57 -4.32 -0.33
N ALA A 18 -4.94 -4.45 -1.49
CA ALA A 18 -4.16 -5.65 -1.83
C ALA A 18 -2.98 -5.86 -0.87
N VAL A 19 -2.26 -4.79 -0.53
CA VAL A 19 -1.13 -4.84 0.41
C VAL A 19 -1.59 -5.15 1.83
N SER A 20 -2.66 -4.52 2.32
CA SER A 20 -3.21 -4.82 3.65
C SER A 20 -3.73 -6.25 3.76
N THR A 21 -4.38 -6.76 2.71
CA THR A 21 -4.84 -8.15 2.68
C THR A 21 -3.66 -9.10 2.74
N GLN A 22 -2.61 -8.84 1.95
CA GLN A 22 -1.37 -9.61 2.02
C GLN A 22 -0.73 -9.56 3.42
N GLU A 23 -0.61 -8.37 4.03
CA GLU A 23 -0.08 -8.20 5.38
C GLU A 23 -0.87 -9.04 6.39
N GLN A 24 -2.20 -8.94 6.38
CA GLN A 24 -3.07 -9.67 7.30
C GLN A 24 -2.99 -11.19 7.10
N ASP A 25 -3.01 -11.65 5.85
CA ASP A 25 -2.91 -13.08 5.53
C ASP A 25 -1.58 -13.67 6.01
N LEU A 26 -0.48 -12.92 5.87
CA LEU A 26 0.84 -13.36 6.32
C LEU A 26 0.97 -13.33 7.84
N LEU A 27 0.49 -12.29 8.51
CA LEU A 27 0.46 -12.25 9.97
C LEU A 27 -0.42 -13.36 10.54
N HIS A 28 -1.55 -13.66 9.90
CA HIS A 28 -2.43 -14.76 10.29
C HIS A 28 -1.75 -16.12 10.09
N ALA A 29 -1.05 -16.32 8.96
CA ALA A 29 -0.28 -17.52 8.68
C ALA A 29 0.83 -17.76 9.72
N VAL A 30 1.55 -16.69 10.11
CA VAL A 30 2.56 -16.73 11.17
C VAL A 30 1.92 -17.12 12.51
N ALA A 31 0.80 -16.50 12.87
CA ALA A 31 0.10 -16.77 14.13
C ALA A 31 -0.45 -18.20 14.22
N THR A 32 -0.93 -18.76 13.11
CA THR A 32 -1.53 -20.09 13.02
C THR A 32 -0.52 -21.21 12.73
N ARG A 33 0.77 -20.88 12.55
CA ARG A 33 1.87 -21.84 12.34
C ARG A 33 1.59 -22.83 11.19
N ILE A 34 1.04 -22.34 10.08
CA ILE A 34 0.83 -23.16 8.89
C ILE A 34 2.16 -23.64 8.30
N SER A 35 2.12 -24.69 7.46
CA SER A 35 3.35 -25.23 6.86
C SER A 35 3.98 -24.22 5.88
N ASN A 36 5.30 -24.31 5.70
CA ASN A 36 6.03 -23.47 4.77
C ASN A 36 5.50 -23.56 3.33
N GLU A 37 5.02 -24.73 2.91
CA GLU A 37 4.39 -24.93 1.59
C GLU A 37 3.09 -24.14 1.44
N GLN A 38 2.23 -24.15 2.46
CA GLN A 38 0.98 -23.37 2.47
C GLN A 38 1.26 -21.86 2.55
N LEU A 39 2.30 -21.46 3.30
CA LEU A 39 2.75 -20.08 3.36
C LEU A 39 3.24 -19.59 1.99
N GLN A 40 4.03 -20.40 1.27
CA GLN A 40 4.51 -20.06 -0.08
C GLN A 40 3.37 -19.90 -1.08
N GLN A 41 2.38 -20.79 -1.08
CA GLN A 41 1.21 -20.66 -1.96
C GLN A 41 0.40 -19.38 -1.69
N LYS A 42 0.19 -19.04 -0.41
CA LYS A 42 -0.47 -17.78 -0.04
C LYS A 42 0.34 -16.54 -0.44
N LEU A 43 1.67 -16.61 -0.29
CA LEU A 43 2.58 -15.55 -0.73
C LEU A 43 2.52 -15.31 -2.24
N GLU A 44 2.48 -16.38 -3.04
CA GLU A 44 2.39 -16.26 -4.50
C GLU A 44 1.07 -15.62 -4.94
N SER A 45 -0.05 -16.07 -4.39
CA SER A 45 -1.38 -15.53 -4.70
C SER A 45 -1.53 -14.06 -4.30
N SER A 46 -1.06 -13.72 -3.09
CA SER A 46 -1.10 -12.34 -2.61
C SER A 46 -0.16 -11.42 -3.39
N ARG A 47 1.04 -11.90 -3.76
CA ARG A 47 1.99 -11.16 -4.60
C ARG A 47 1.44 -10.87 -6.00
N ALA A 48 0.73 -11.83 -6.60
CA ALA A 48 0.07 -11.60 -7.89
C ALA A 48 -0.99 -10.49 -7.80
N SER A 49 -1.76 -10.46 -6.72
CA SER A 49 -2.79 -9.44 -6.47
C SER A 49 -2.20 -8.05 -6.26
N VAL A 50 -1.14 -7.94 -5.46
CA VAL A 50 -0.40 -6.67 -5.24
C VAL A 50 0.21 -6.16 -6.54
N TYR A 51 0.84 -7.04 -7.32
CA TYR A 51 1.45 -6.66 -8.59
C TYR A 51 0.41 -6.19 -9.62
N ALA A 52 -0.75 -6.83 -9.67
CA ALA A 52 -1.85 -6.40 -10.54
C ALA A 52 -2.33 -4.97 -10.17
N ALA A 53 -2.50 -4.69 -8.88
CA ALA A 53 -2.89 -3.36 -8.41
C ALA A 53 -1.81 -2.29 -8.69
N GLN A 54 -0.53 -2.63 -8.52
CA GLN A 54 0.59 -1.76 -8.88
C GLN A 54 0.60 -1.41 -10.38
N LEU A 55 0.32 -2.39 -11.25
CA LEU A 55 0.23 -2.16 -12.70
C LEU A 55 -0.95 -1.25 -13.07
N GLU A 56 -2.10 -1.46 -12.45
CA GLU A 56 -3.28 -0.61 -12.64
C GLU A 56 -3.00 0.83 -12.23
N TYR A 57 -2.38 1.02 -11.06
CA TYR A 57 -1.93 2.33 -10.59
C TYR A 57 -0.92 2.96 -11.56
N GLY A 58 0.07 2.19 -12.01
CA GLY A 58 1.08 2.62 -12.99
C GLY A 58 0.46 3.16 -14.29
N ARG A 59 -0.62 2.53 -14.77
CA ARG A 59 -1.37 3.00 -15.96
C ARG A 59 -2.11 4.31 -15.69
N ALA A 60 -2.76 4.43 -14.54
CA ALA A 60 -3.50 5.64 -14.16
C ALA A 60 -2.56 6.85 -13.99
N ILE A 61 -1.42 6.68 -13.30
CA ILE A 61 -0.45 7.77 -13.09
C ILE A 61 0.21 8.21 -14.41
N ALA A 62 0.50 7.27 -15.31
CA ALA A 62 1.03 7.59 -16.64
C ALA A 62 0.03 8.45 -17.45
N ARG A 63 -1.26 8.12 -17.38
CA ARG A 63 -2.32 8.93 -18.01
C ARG A 63 -2.39 10.34 -17.42
N VAL A 64 -2.33 10.49 -16.09
CA VAL A 64 -2.33 11.81 -15.44
C VAL A 64 -1.12 12.64 -15.87
N ARG A 65 0.08 12.06 -15.88
CA ARG A 65 1.32 12.72 -16.34
C ARG A 65 1.22 13.27 -17.76
N LEU A 66 0.58 12.54 -18.66
CA LEU A 66 0.47 12.92 -20.08
C LEU A 66 -0.65 13.91 -20.38
N THR A 67 -1.71 13.94 -19.56
CA THR A 67 -2.96 14.63 -19.90
C THR A 67 -3.37 15.75 -18.95
N SER A 68 -2.68 15.91 -17.82
CA SER A 68 -3.02 16.88 -16.77
C SER A 68 -1.96 17.97 -16.60
N PRO A 69 -2.33 19.15 -16.07
CA PRO A 69 -1.36 20.21 -15.75
C PRO A 69 -0.32 19.74 -14.74
N LYS A 70 0.88 20.34 -14.79
CA LYS A 70 2.03 19.97 -13.92
C LYS A 70 1.66 19.85 -12.43
N ARG A 71 0.87 20.79 -11.89
CA ARG A 71 0.43 20.76 -10.48
C ARG A 71 -0.34 19.47 -10.10
N VAL A 72 -1.17 18.97 -11.03
CA VAL A 72 -1.99 17.77 -10.81
C VAL A 72 -1.12 16.52 -10.93
N ALA A 73 -0.21 16.50 -11.90
CA ALA A 73 0.77 15.43 -12.03
C ALA A 73 1.65 15.32 -10.77
N SER A 74 2.15 16.44 -10.24
CA SER A 74 2.96 16.45 -9.02
C SER A 74 2.18 15.94 -7.79
N ALA A 75 0.93 16.38 -7.59
CA ALA A 75 0.11 15.86 -6.48
C ALA A 75 -0.14 14.34 -6.58
N ALA A 76 -0.28 13.80 -7.80
CA ALA A 76 -0.42 12.37 -8.03
C ALA A 76 0.92 11.61 -7.83
N GLU A 77 2.06 12.27 -8.03
CA GLU A 77 3.38 11.73 -7.70
C GLU A 77 3.60 11.67 -6.18
N ASP A 78 3.13 12.66 -5.43
CA ASP A 78 3.15 12.63 -3.95
C ASP A 78 2.37 11.41 -3.42
N LEU A 79 1.22 11.11 -4.04
CA LEU A 79 0.44 9.91 -3.71
C LEU A 79 1.20 8.61 -4.03
N THR A 80 2.01 8.60 -5.09
CA THR A 80 2.88 7.46 -5.42
C THR A 80 3.90 7.20 -4.32
N THR A 81 4.53 8.28 -3.83
CA THR A 81 5.50 8.20 -2.72
C THR A 81 4.83 7.69 -1.45
N ALA A 82 3.63 8.17 -1.12
CA ALA A 82 2.89 7.72 0.06
C ALA A 82 2.53 6.22 -0.01
N LEU A 83 2.10 5.73 -1.18
CA LEU A 83 1.79 4.30 -1.40
C LEU A 83 3.02 3.40 -1.24
N GLN A 84 4.16 3.84 -1.77
CA GLN A 84 5.42 3.12 -1.62
C GLN A 84 5.86 3.05 -0.15
N GLY A 85 5.76 4.15 0.60
CA GLY A 85 6.05 4.16 2.03
C GLY A 85 5.10 3.28 2.86
N PHE A 86 3.83 3.22 2.48
CA PHE A 86 2.86 2.30 3.08
C PHE A 86 3.24 0.84 2.83
N GLU A 87 3.54 0.46 1.59
CA GLU A 87 3.96 -0.91 1.26
C GLU A 87 5.24 -1.31 1.98
N GLU A 88 6.24 -0.42 2.05
CA GLU A 88 7.47 -0.65 2.79
C GLU A 88 7.20 -0.91 4.28
N THR A 89 6.30 -0.15 4.89
CA THR A 89 5.88 -0.33 6.29
C THR A 89 5.22 -1.68 6.50
N CYS A 90 4.27 -2.07 5.65
CA CYS A 90 3.61 -3.37 5.71
C CYS A 90 4.63 -4.51 5.56
N ARG A 91 5.59 -4.37 4.65
CA ARG A 91 6.66 -5.36 4.44
C ARG A 91 7.57 -5.49 5.67
N ALA A 92 7.98 -4.37 6.27
CA ALA A 92 8.82 -4.35 7.47
C ALA A 92 8.16 -5.08 8.64
N LYS A 93 6.85 -4.91 8.83
CA LYS A 93 6.10 -5.64 9.86
C LYS A 93 6.05 -7.15 9.63
N VAL A 94 5.78 -7.57 8.40
CA VAL A 94 5.74 -8.99 8.06
C VAL A 94 7.12 -9.61 8.26
N ALA A 95 8.19 -8.92 7.85
CA ALA A 95 9.57 -9.37 8.08
C ALA A 95 9.85 -9.55 9.59
N ALA A 96 9.52 -8.55 10.42
CA ALA A 96 9.66 -8.64 11.87
C ALA A 96 8.85 -9.79 12.49
N ALA A 97 7.64 -10.05 11.98
CA ALA A 97 6.81 -11.17 12.45
C ALA A 97 7.39 -12.54 12.06
N LEU A 98 7.96 -12.66 10.86
CA LEU A 98 8.64 -13.88 10.40
C LEU A 98 9.95 -14.13 11.17
N GLU A 99 10.74 -13.08 11.45
CA GLU A 99 11.93 -13.16 12.30
C GLU A 99 11.58 -13.58 13.73
N GLY A 100 10.50 -13.01 14.30
CA GLY A 100 9.97 -13.40 15.60
C GLY A 100 9.43 -14.83 15.66
N GLN A 101 9.03 -15.42 14.53
CA GLN A 101 8.70 -16.85 14.46
C GLN A 101 9.95 -17.73 14.62
N GLY A 102 11.14 -17.20 14.31
CA GLY A 102 12.45 -17.82 14.55
C GLY A 102 13.06 -17.52 15.94
N VAL A 103 12.56 -16.50 16.64
CA VAL A 103 12.96 -16.14 18.01
C VAL A 103 11.71 -16.00 18.87
N ALA A 104 11.19 -17.12 19.33
CA ALA A 104 10.15 -17.15 20.34
C ALA A 104 10.72 -16.72 21.71
N GLU A 105 11.08 -15.45 21.88
CA GLU A 105 11.38 -14.81 23.19
C GLU A 105 11.76 -13.32 23.03
N SER A 106 10.83 -12.47 22.59
CA SER A 106 10.79 -11.05 23.02
C SER A 106 9.54 -10.38 22.46
N GLY A 107 8.82 -9.66 23.32
CA GLY A 107 7.59 -8.97 22.96
C GLY A 107 7.77 -8.05 21.74
N THR A 108 7.01 -8.32 20.68
CA THR A 108 7.00 -7.47 19.49
C THR A 108 6.16 -6.23 19.74
N THR A 109 6.84 -5.09 19.86
CA THR A 109 6.20 -3.77 19.89
C THR A 109 5.46 -3.54 18.57
N PRO A 110 4.14 -3.25 18.56
CA PRO A 110 3.41 -3.01 17.32
C PRO A 110 3.98 -1.79 16.60
N VAL A 111 4.43 -2.00 15.35
CA VAL A 111 4.84 -0.91 14.44
C VAL A 111 3.61 -0.06 14.13
N ASN A 112 3.67 1.21 14.55
CA ASN A 112 2.57 2.15 14.44
C ASN A 112 2.38 2.61 12.97
N VAL A 113 1.34 2.12 12.29
CA VAL A 113 1.02 2.42 10.88
C VAL A 113 0.35 3.78 10.70
N ASN A 114 -0.19 4.34 11.78
CA ASN A 114 -1.02 5.54 11.72
C ASN A 114 -0.39 6.72 10.94
N PRO A 115 0.93 7.01 11.03
CA PRO A 115 1.51 8.17 10.34
C PRO A 115 1.38 8.09 8.80
N HIS A 116 1.51 6.90 8.22
CA HIS A 116 1.47 6.73 6.76
C HIS A 116 0.04 6.69 6.22
N LEU A 117 -0.90 6.15 6.98
CA LEU A 117 -2.33 6.20 6.65
C LEU A 117 -2.86 7.64 6.73
N ASP A 118 -2.46 8.40 7.75
CA ASP A 118 -2.84 9.81 7.91
C ASP A 118 -2.29 10.67 6.76
N GLU A 119 -1.05 10.42 6.34
CA GLU A 119 -0.45 11.09 5.17
C GLU A 119 -1.16 10.70 3.87
N LEU A 120 -1.52 9.43 3.68
CA LEU A 120 -2.25 8.97 2.49
C LEU A 120 -3.65 9.60 2.40
N VAL A 121 -4.36 9.69 3.52
CA VAL A 121 -5.66 10.38 3.63
C VAL A 121 -5.50 11.88 3.36
N SER A 122 -4.46 12.52 3.91
CA SER A 122 -4.15 13.93 3.71
C SER A 122 -3.87 14.25 2.24
N GLN A 123 -3.02 13.46 1.58
CA GLN A 123 -2.66 13.66 0.16
C GLN A 123 -3.83 13.35 -0.77
N THR A 124 -4.63 12.31 -0.48
CA THR A 124 -5.86 12.02 -1.22
C THR A 124 -6.83 13.20 -1.15
N ARG A 125 -7.06 13.76 0.05
CA ARG A 125 -7.92 14.93 0.26
C ARG A 125 -7.45 16.17 -0.51
N LYS A 126 -6.14 16.43 -0.56
CA LYS A 126 -5.56 17.51 -1.37
C LYS A 126 -5.80 17.26 -2.87
N ALA A 127 -5.63 16.02 -3.34
CA ALA A 127 -5.81 15.65 -4.74
C ALA A 127 -7.27 15.76 -5.23
N VAL A 128 -8.27 15.49 -4.38
CA VAL A 128 -9.71 15.66 -4.71
C VAL A 128 -10.28 17.04 -4.39
N GLY A 129 -9.50 17.98 -3.85
CA GLY A 129 -9.94 19.36 -3.57
C GLY A 129 -10.74 19.53 -2.28
N HIS A 130 -10.58 18.63 -1.30
CA HIS A 130 -11.16 18.72 0.04
C HIS A 130 -10.05 18.85 1.11
N GLY A 131 -9.29 19.95 1.04
CA GLY A 131 -8.31 20.39 2.04
C GLY A 131 -8.02 21.88 1.81
N PRO A 132 -7.66 22.67 2.84
CA PRO A 132 -7.65 24.13 2.72
C PRO A 132 -6.73 24.57 1.57
N ALA A 133 -7.26 25.44 0.73
CA ALA A 133 -6.44 26.24 -0.18
C ALA A 133 -5.70 27.27 0.67
N ALA A 134 -4.46 26.97 1.05
CA ALA A 134 -3.46 27.93 1.52
C ALA A 134 -2.07 27.28 1.45
#